data_AF-A0A0B2QWT8-F1
#
_entry.id   AF-A0A0B2QWT8-F1
#
_cell.length_a   1.000
_cell.length_b   1.000
_cell.length_c   1.000
_cell.angle_alpha   90.00
_cell.angle_beta   90.00
_cell.angle_gamma   90.00
#
_symmetry.space_group_name_H-M   'P 1'
#
loop_
_entity.id
_entity.type
_entity.pdbx_description
1 polymer ?
#
loop_
_entity_poly.entity_id
_entity_poly.type
_entity_poly.pdbx_seq_one_letter_code
_entity_poly.pdbx_strand_id
1 'polypeptide(L)'
;MRAYTPTSSVDEVGFSELVIKVYFKACTPSSQTEDSCLNIWTPSPLGHIEYTERGNFLVHRKQRFAKRLAMLANGTGITPIYQVAQTILKDPEDRTKMHEVYANKTEDDILLKDEMDVWEKTHCDRFKVWYVVGTAREGWGYSVGFITESITREHLPETSRDALAFFDLWTTTYDSIRSAT
;
A
#
# COMPACT_ATOMS: atom_id res chain seq x y z
N MET A 1 -9.50 -6.63 -18.54
CA MET A 1 -8.18 -6.90 -17.93
C MET A 1 -8.17 -6.25 -16.55
N ARG A 2 -7.67 -6.93 -15.51
CA ARG A 2 -7.51 -6.37 -14.15
C ARG A 2 -6.03 -6.39 -13.81
N ALA A 3 -5.54 -5.30 -13.24
CA ALA A 3 -4.16 -5.22 -12.75
C ALA A 3 -4.10 -5.77 -11.32
N TYR A 4 -3.03 -6.49 -11.01
CA TYR A 4 -2.70 -6.97 -9.66
C TYR A 4 -1.20 -6.79 -9.46
N THR A 5 -0.80 -6.43 -8.23
CA THR A 5 0.61 -6.33 -7.87
C THR A 5 0.98 -7.51 -6.96
N PRO A 6 1.97 -8.34 -7.35
CA PRO A 6 2.45 -9.42 -6.49
C PRO A 6 3.00 -8.93 -5.17
N THR A 7 2.74 -9.70 -4.12
CA THR A 7 3.25 -9.47 -2.76
C THR A 7 4.45 -10.36 -2.42
N SER A 8 4.75 -11.34 -3.28
CA SER A 8 5.97 -12.13 -3.20
C SER A 8 7.20 -11.24 -3.40
N SER A 9 8.32 -11.65 -2.80
CA SER A 9 9.60 -10.95 -2.99
C SER A 9 10.05 -11.01 -4.45
N VAL A 10 10.77 -9.98 -4.90
CA VAL A 10 11.34 -9.91 -6.26
C VAL A 10 12.37 -11.01 -6.55
N ASP A 11 12.93 -11.62 -5.52
CA ASP A 11 13.93 -12.71 -5.64
C ASP A 11 13.29 -14.11 -5.59
N GLU A 12 11.96 -14.19 -5.47
CA GLU A 12 11.26 -15.48 -5.43
C GLU A 12 11.30 -16.18 -6.79
N VAL A 13 11.63 -17.48 -6.80
CA VAL A 13 11.83 -18.24 -8.03
C VAL A 13 10.76 -19.32 -8.16
N GLY A 14 10.05 -19.30 -9.30
CA GLY A 14 9.13 -20.38 -9.70
C GLY A 14 7.65 -20.12 -9.36
N PHE A 15 7.34 -19.15 -8.50
CA PHE A 15 5.96 -18.73 -8.23
C PHE A 15 5.88 -17.23 -7.94
N SER A 16 4.64 -16.72 -7.88
CA SER A 16 4.34 -15.36 -7.41
C SER A 16 3.08 -15.40 -6.58
N GLU A 17 3.05 -14.60 -5.51
CA GLU A 17 1.92 -14.56 -4.58
C GLU A 17 1.07 -13.32 -4.84
N LEU A 18 -0.24 -13.52 -4.82
CA LEU A 18 -1.23 -12.46 -4.97
C LEU A 18 -2.16 -12.44 -3.77
N VAL A 19 -2.29 -11.28 -3.14
CA VAL A 19 -3.34 -11.04 -2.15
C VAL A 19 -4.56 -10.46 -2.87
N ILE A 20 -5.66 -11.21 -2.85
CA ILE A 20 -6.91 -10.82 -3.53
C ILE A 20 -8.03 -10.78 -2.50
N LYS A 21 -8.59 -9.58 -2.29
CA LYS A 21 -9.82 -9.42 -1.50
C LYS A 21 -11.03 -9.80 -2.36
N VAL A 22 -11.74 -10.85 -1.97
CA VAL A 22 -12.96 -11.32 -2.66
C VAL A 22 -14.16 -10.50 -2.20
N TYR A 23 -14.85 -9.85 -3.14
CA TYR A 23 -16.07 -9.10 -2.88
C TYR A 23 -17.29 -9.93 -3.26
N PHE A 24 -17.91 -10.59 -2.27
CA PHE A 24 -19.14 -11.36 -2.49
C PHE A 24 -20.34 -10.42 -2.69
N LYS A 25 -21.18 -10.71 -3.69
CA LYS A 25 -22.45 -10.00 -3.87
C LYS A 25 -23.45 -10.51 -2.83
N ALA A 26 -24.18 -9.60 -2.19
CA ALA A 26 -25.14 -9.90 -1.11
C ALA A 26 -26.42 -10.64 -1.55
N CYS A 27 -26.37 -11.50 -2.56
CA CYS A 27 -27.51 -12.27 -3.06
C CYS A 27 -27.27 -13.78 -2.90
N THR A 28 -27.77 -14.33 -1.80
CA THR A 28 -28.17 -15.74 -1.55
C THR A 28 -27.13 -16.87 -1.62
N PRO A 29 -27.28 -17.91 -0.76
CA PRO A 29 -26.31 -19.00 -0.64
C PRO A 29 -26.55 -20.02 -1.75
N SER A 30 -25.77 -19.93 -2.82
CA SER A 30 -25.43 -21.12 -3.61
C SER A 30 -23.94 -21.37 -3.43
N SER A 31 -23.68 -22.43 -2.67
CA SER A 31 -22.40 -23.09 -2.49
C SER A 31 -21.75 -23.42 -3.83
N GLN A 32 -21.03 -22.45 -4.39
CA GLN A 32 -19.93 -22.75 -5.28
C GLN A 32 -18.71 -22.08 -4.68
N THR A 33 -18.06 -22.77 -3.75
CA THR A 33 -16.59 -22.76 -3.73
C THR A 33 -16.17 -23.35 -5.07
N GLU A 34 -16.20 -22.53 -6.12
CA GLU A 34 -15.54 -22.89 -7.36
C GLU A 34 -14.05 -22.92 -7.00
N ASP A 35 -13.47 -24.11 -7.00
CA ASP A 35 -12.05 -24.29 -7.30
C ASP A 35 -11.81 -23.72 -8.71
N SER A 36 -11.88 -22.40 -8.82
CA SER A 36 -11.58 -21.71 -10.05
C SER A 36 -10.07 -21.74 -10.13
N CYS A 37 -9.53 -22.66 -10.93
CA CYS A 37 -8.21 -22.50 -11.51
C CYS A 37 -8.22 -21.13 -12.21
N LEU A 38 -7.82 -20.09 -11.48
CA LEU A 38 -7.78 -18.73 -11.98
C LEU A 38 -6.65 -18.73 -13.02
N ASN A 39 -7.02 -18.83 -14.29
CA ASN A 39 -6.07 -18.70 -15.39
C ASN A 39 -5.63 -17.24 -15.46
N ILE A 40 -4.60 -16.90 -14.68
CA ILE A 40 -3.99 -15.58 -14.68
C ILE A 40 -3.01 -15.54 -15.84
N TRP A 41 -3.36 -14.79 -16.88
CA TRP A 41 -2.39 -14.38 -17.88
C TRP A 41 -1.65 -13.15 -17.36
N THR A 42 -0.33 -13.25 -17.23
CA THR A 42 0.55 -12.16 -16.79
C THR A 42 1.17 -11.49 -18.03
N PRO A 43 0.55 -10.43 -18.60
CA PRO A 43 1.22 -9.61 -19.60
C PRO A 43 2.47 -8.95 -18.99
N SER A 44 3.34 -8.43 -19.85
CA SER A 44 4.52 -7.65 -19.43
C SER A 44 4.18 -6.61 -18.36
N PRO A 45 5.11 -6.30 -17.44
CA PRO A 45 4.87 -5.36 -16.34
C PRO A 45 4.27 -4.06 -16.87
N LEU A 46 3.11 -3.70 -16.32
CA LEU A 46 2.39 -2.48 -16.62
C LEU A 46 2.64 -1.49 -15.50
N GLY A 47 2.98 -0.26 -15.86
CA GLY A 47 3.24 0.77 -14.87
C GLY A 47 4.03 1.94 -15.45
N HIS A 48 4.02 3.05 -14.72
CA HIS A 48 4.79 4.24 -15.05
C HIS A 48 5.77 4.62 -13.93
N ILE A 49 5.82 3.82 -12.87
CA ILE A 49 6.64 4.03 -11.68
C ILE A 49 7.44 2.75 -11.48
N GLU A 50 8.74 2.89 -11.40
CA GLU A 50 9.67 1.82 -11.08
C GLU A 50 10.58 2.31 -9.95
N TYR A 51 10.65 1.54 -8.87
CA TYR A 51 11.68 1.71 -7.86
C TYR A 51 12.92 0.97 -8.31
N THR A 52 14.03 1.69 -8.53
CA THR A 52 15.25 1.04 -9.04
C THR A 52 16.16 0.65 -7.89
N GLU A 53 16.56 1.61 -7.06
CA GLU A 53 17.43 1.36 -5.89
C GLU A 53 17.55 2.63 -5.03
N ARG A 54 17.66 2.45 -3.70
CA ARG A 54 18.15 3.46 -2.74
C ARG A 54 17.61 4.87 -2.95
N GLY A 55 16.29 5.00 -3.02
CA GLY A 55 15.56 6.25 -3.18
C GLY A 55 15.42 6.71 -4.64
N ASN A 56 15.99 6.00 -5.61
CA ASN A 56 15.85 6.31 -7.03
C ASN A 56 14.59 5.66 -7.62
N PHE A 57 13.89 6.45 -8.42
CA PHE A 57 12.68 6.06 -9.13
C PHE A 57 12.76 6.47 -10.60
N LEU A 58 12.13 5.69 -11.47
CA LEU A 58 11.75 6.11 -12.81
C LEU A 58 10.25 6.40 -12.83
N VAL A 59 9.88 7.67 -12.96
CA VAL A 59 8.48 8.11 -13.08
C VAL A 59 8.25 8.63 -14.48
N HIS A 60 7.42 7.95 -15.26
CA HIS A 60 7.26 8.16 -16.70
C HIS A 60 8.61 8.21 -17.43
N ARG A 61 9.51 7.27 -17.10
CA ARG A 61 10.90 7.19 -17.61
C ARG A 61 11.80 8.39 -17.25
N LYS A 62 11.38 9.26 -16.33
CA LYS A 62 12.19 10.36 -15.81
C LYS A 62 12.73 9.96 -14.44
N GLN A 63 14.04 10.13 -14.25
CA GLN A 63 14.66 9.90 -12.95
C GLN A 63 14.13 10.87 -11.90
N ARG A 64 13.86 10.31 -10.73
CA ARG A 64 13.46 11.01 -9.51
C ARG A 64 14.23 10.39 -8.36
N PHE A 65 14.48 11.20 -7.34
CA PHE A 65 15.13 10.77 -6.12
C PHE A 65 14.33 11.25 -4.93
N ALA A 66 14.12 10.37 -3.95
CA ALA A 66 13.45 10.68 -2.70
C ALA A 66 14.18 10.06 -1.53
N LYS A 67 14.33 10.84 -0.46
CA LYS A 67 14.76 10.35 0.85
C LYS A 67 13.57 9.95 1.72
N ARG A 68 12.40 10.51 1.44
CA ARG A 68 11.16 10.30 2.20
C ARG A 68 10.01 9.97 1.25
N LEU A 69 9.24 8.94 1.59
CA LEU A 69 8.03 8.56 0.88
C LEU A 69 6.83 8.82 1.78
N ALA A 70 5.86 9.58 1.26
CA ALA A 70 4.51 9.66 1.79
C ALA A 70 3.65 8.65 1.02
N MET A 71 3.08 7.67 1.68
CA MET A 71 2.36 6.57 1.04
C MET A 71 0.93 6.55 1.55
N LEU A 72 -0.04 6.56 0.64
CA LEU A 72 -1.45 6.46 1.00
C LEU A 72 -2.10 5.32 0.24
N ALA A 73 -2.66 4.38 1.00
CA ALA A 73 -3.35 3.21 0.48
C ALA A 73 -4.80 3.18 0.96
N ASN A 74 -5.69 2.60 0.14
CA ASN A 74 -7.02 2.22 0.56
C ASN A 74 -7.35 0.80 0.13
N GLY A 75 -7.79 -0.06 1.05
CA GLY A 75 -8.17 -1.44 0.75
C GLY A 75 -7.07 -2.22 0.02
N THR A 76 -7.35 -2.72 -1.18
CA THR A 76 -6.40 -3.51 -1.99
C THR A 76 -5.27 -2.67 -2.62
N GLY A 77 -5.38 -1.34 -2.59
CA GLY A 77 -4.31 -0.43 -3.04
C GLY A 77 -3.04 -0.50 -2.19
N ILE A 78 -3.02 -1.30 -1.12
CA ILE A 78 -1.81 -1.58 -0.35
C ILE A 78 -0.73 -2.29 -1.17
N THR A 79 -1.11 -3.12 -2.14
CA THR A 79 -0.17 -4.08 -2.76
C THR A 79 1.02 -3.42 -3.51
N PRO A 80 0.87 -2.32 -4.27
CA PRO A 80 2.03 -1.63 -4.85
C PRO A 80 2.89 -0.93 -3.80
N ILE A 81 2.28 -0.37 -2.75
CA ILE A 81 2.99 0.28 -1.65
C ILE A 81 3.80 -0.74 -0.86
N TYR A 82 3.20 -1.89 -0.56
CA TYR A 82 3.84 -3.03 0.08
C TYR A 82 5.05 -3.53 -0.70
N GLN A 83 4.95 -3.67 -2.02
CA GLN A 83 6.07 -4.14 -2.86
C GLN A 83 7.28 -3.18 -2.80
N VAL A 84 7.03 -1.87 -2.84
CA VAL A 84 8.09 -0.85 -2.70
C VAL A 84 8.69 -0.90 -1.29
N ALA A 85 7.86 -0.96 -0.24
CA ALA A 85 8.32 -1.05 1.13
C ALA A 85 9.15 -2.31 1.40
N GLN A 86 8.69 -3.47 0.95
CA GLN A 86 9.40 -4.73 1.06
C GLN A 86 10.79 -4.66 0.39
N THR A 87 10.87 -4.06 -0.80
CA THR A 87 12.12 -3.90 -1.54
C THR A 87 13.11 -2.99 -0.79
N ILE A 88 12.64 -1.84 -0.29
CA ILE A 88 13.47 -0.89 0.49
C ILE A 88 13.95 -1.52 1.79
N LEU A 89 13.07 -2.21 2.52
CA LEU A 89 13.42 -2.77 3.83
C LEU A 89 14.40 -3.94 3.71
N LYS A 90 14.37 -4.68 2.60
CA LYS A 90 15.29 -5.78 2.31
C LYS A 90 16.73 -5.33 2.06
N ASP A 91 16.96 -4.13 1.53
CA ASP A 91 18.30 -3.56 1.40
C ASP A 91 18.69 -2.81 2.69
N PRO A 92 19.66 -3.30 3.49
CA PRO A 92 20.12 -2.63 4.71
C PRO A 92 20.87 -1.33 4.44
N GLU A 93 21.39 -1.13 3.22
CA GLU A 93 22.07 0.11 2.82
C GLU A 93 21.09 1.19 2.34
N ASP A 94 19.83 0.83 2.13
CA ASP A 94 18.79 1.75 1.74
C ASP A 94 18.30 2.59 2.93
N ARG A 95 18.46 3.90 2.82
CA ARG A 95 18.11 4.87 3.87
C ARG A 95 16.81 5.60 3.58
N THR A 96 16.05 5.17 2.57
CA THR A 96 14.75 5.75 2.24
C THR A 96 13.78 5.56 3.40
N LYS A 97 13.21 6.66 3.89
CA LYS A 97 12.20 6.65 4.95
C LYS A 97 10.80 6.63 4.35
N MET A 98 9.91 5.89 4.97
CA MET A 98 8.58 5.59 4.47
C MET A 98 7.57 5.84 5.58
N HIS A 99 6.57 6.65 5.25
CA HIS A 99 5.45 6.96 6.11
C HIS A 99 4.18 6.60 5.37
N GLU A 100 3.42 5.69 5.95
CA GLU A 100 2.22 5.15 5.35
C GLU A 100 0.98 5.55 6.15
N VAL A 101 -0.07 5.97 5.43
CA VAL A 101 -1.43 6.06 5.95
C VAL A 101 -2.29 5.06 5.19
N TYR A 102 -2.79 4.04 5.89
CA TYR A 102 -3.54 2.95 5.29
C TYR A 102 -4.98 2.89 5.78
N ALA A 103 -5.93 3.08 4.86
CA ALA A 103 -7.35 3.19 5.18
C ALA A 103 -8.18 1.96 4.77
N ASN A 104 -9.01 1.45 5.69
CA ASN A 104 -9.89 0.29 5.50
C ASN A 104 -11.28 0.55 6.11
N LYS A 105 -12.26 -0.34 5.89
CA LYS A 105 -13.60 -0.15 6.50
C LYS A 105 -13.60 -0.55 7.97
N THR A 106 -12.99 -1.68 8.29
CA THR A 106 -12.83 -2.21 9.65
C THR A 106 -11.40 -2.68 9.88
N GLU A 107 -11.07 -3.05 11.12
CA GLU A 107 -9.78 -3.62 11.49
C GLU A 107 -9.52 -4.96 10.79
N ASP A 108 -10.54 -5.82 10.70
CA ASP A 108 -10.46 -7.13 10.03
C ASP A 108 -10.24 -7.02 8.51
N ASP A 109 -10.45 -5.83 7.94
CA ASP A 109 -10.29 -5.57 6.52
C ASP A 109 -8.86 -5.16 6.13
N ILE A 110 -7.97 -4.96 7.11
CA ILE A 110 -6.58 -4.51 6.89
C ILE A 110 -5.76 -5.69 6.37
N LEU A 111 -5.38 -5.62 5.10
CA LEU A 111 -4.53 -6.62 4.47
C LEU A 111 -3.07 -6.41 4.88
N LEU A 112 -2.31 -7.49 5.04
CA LEU A 112 -0.87 -7.47 5.34
C LEU A 112 -0.52 -6.74 6.65
N LYS A 113 -1.46 -6.67 7.59
CA LYS A 113 -1.30 -5.91 8.83
C LYS A 113 -0.16 -6.45 9.68
N ASP A 114 -0.11 -7.76 9.88
CA ASP A 114 0.88 -8.39 10.77
C ASP A 114 2.31 -8.18 10.24
N GLU A 115 2.50 -8.26 8.92
CA GLU A 115 3.77 -7.99 8.25
C GLU A 115 4.21 -6.53 8.44
N MET A 116 3.29 -5.58 8.25
CA MET A 116 3.56 -4.15 8.44
C MET A 116 3.83 -3.80 9.91
N ASP A 117 3.09 -4.37 10.86
CA ASP A 117 3.32 -4.21 12.29
C ASP A 117 4.71 -4.71 12.69
N VAL A 118 5.17 -5.83 12.09
CA VAL A 118 6.53 -6.34 12.30
C VAL A 118 7.55 -5.34 11.74
N TRP A 119 7.36 -4.85 10.51
CA TRP A 119 8.27 -3.88 9.90
C TRP A 119 8.37 -2.57 10.66
N GLU A 120 7.26 -2.05 11.18
CA GLU A 120 7.27 -0.83 11.99
C GLU A 120 8.07 -1.03 13.27
N LYS A 121 8.04 -2.23 13.87
CA LYS A 121 8.82 -2.57 15.06
C LYS A 121 10.29 -2.78 14.75
N THR A 122 10.62 -3.51 13.68
CA THR A 122 12.01 -3.90 13.35
C THR A 122 12.78 -2.84 12.57
N HIS A 123 12.08 -1.96 11.85
CA HIS A 123 12.64 -0.88 11.04
C HIS A 123 12.04 0.46 11.41
N CYS A 124 11.83 0.70 12.70
CA CYS A 124 11.14 1.88 13.23
C CYS A 124 11.76 3.23 12.84
N ASP A 125 13.02 3.23 12.36
CA ASP A 125 13.74 4.40 11.85
C ASP A 125 13.46 4.71 10.36
N ARG A 126 12.99 3.70 9.61
CA ARG A 126 12.73 3.76 8.15
C ARG A 126 11.27 3.54 7.76
N PHE A 127 10.47 2.83 8.55
CA PHE A 127 9.08 2.53 8.23
C PHE A 127 8.14 2.91 9.39
N LYS A 128 7.11 3.68 9.06
CA LYS A 128 6.02 4.09 9.95
C LYS A 128 4.69 3.83 9.24
N VAL A 129 3.73 3.28 9.96
CA VAL A 129 2.40 3.01 9.42
C VAL A 129 1.33 3.55 10.37
N TRP A 130 0.34 4.24 9.81
CA TRP A 130 -0.80 4.74 10.54
C TRP A 130 -2.09 4.22 9.91
N TYR A 131 -2.87 3.49 10.71
CA TYR A 131 -4.12 2.89 10.23
C TYR A 131 -5.30 3.84 10.41
N VAL A 132 -6.22 3.83 9.44
CA VAL A 132 -7.48 4.56 9.51
C VAL A 132 -8.61 3.59 9.18
N VAL A 133 -9.59 3.44 10.08
CA VAL A 133 -10.73 2.55 9.83
C VAL A 133 -12.05 3.31 9.87
N GLY A 134 -12.98 2.99 8.98
CA GLY A 134 -14.32 3.59 8.99
C GLY A 134 -15.12 3.26 10.25
N THR A 135 -14.96 2.06 10.80
CA THR A 135 -15.57 1.62 12.06
C THR A 135 -14.57 0.77 12.83
N ALA A 136 -14.40 1.09 14.11
CA ALA A 136 -13.44 0.45 15.00
C ALA A 136 -14.15 -0.21 16.20
N ARG A 137 -13.53 -1.25 16.76
CA ARG A 137 -13.90 -1.85 18.04
C ARG A 137 -13.30 -1.02 19.18
N GLU A 138 -13.77 -1.29 20.39
CA GLU A 138 -13.18 -0.69 21.59
C GLU A 138 -11.70 -1.06 21.71
N GLY A 139 -10.85 -0.09 22.04
CA GLY A 139 -9.41 -0.27 22.16
C GLY A 139 -8.60 -0.03 20.88
N TRP A 140 -9.23 0.43 19.78
CA TRP A 140 -8.51 0.82 18.57
C TRP A 140 -7.56 2.00 18.82
N GLY A 141 -6.27 1.78 18.57
CA GLY A 141 -5.20 2.72 18.87
C GLY A 141 -4.92 3.77 17.79
N TYR A 142 -5.67 3.77 16.68
CA TYR A 142 -5.44 4.65 15.54
C TYR A 142 -6.69 5.46 15.17
N SER A 143 -6.66 6.16 14.04
CA SER A 143 -7.76 7.03 13.63
C SER A 143 -9.01 6.26 13.18
N VAL A 144 -10.17 6.87 13.41
CA VAL A 144 -11.48 6.37 12.95
C VAL A 144 -12.11 7.39 12.00
N GLY A 145 -12.70 6.92 10.91
CA GLY A 145 -13.36 7.72 9.89
C GLY A 145 -12.65 7.66 8.53
N PHE A 146 -12.41 8.84 7.94
CA PHE A 146 -11.75 8.98 6.64
C PHE A 146 -10.37 9.60 6.80
N ILE A 147 -9.53 9.49 5.76
CA ILE A 147 -8.27 10.23 5.70
C ILE A 147 -8.59 11.72 5.63
N THR A 148 -8.07 12.50 6.58
CA THR A 148 -8.23 13.95 6.66
C THR A 148 -6.89 14.66 6.50
N GLU A 149 -6.92 15.96 6.25
CA GLU A 149 -5.72 16.81 6.21
C GLU A 149 -4.94 16.77 7.54
N SER A 150 -5.64 16.68 8.68
CA SER A 150 -4.97 16.57 9.98
C SER A 150 -4.16 15.27 10.10
N ILE A 151 -4.73 14.14 9.67
CA ILE A 151 -4.06 12.84 9.67
C ILE A 151 -2.85 12.88 8.73
N THR A 152 -2.98 13.45 7.53
CA THR A 152 -1.84 13.53 6.61
C THR A 152 -0.74 14.43 7.14
N ARG A 153 -1.05 15.58 7.76
CA ARG A 153 -0.06 16.47 8.37
C ARG A 153 0.66 15.84 9.57
N GLU A 154 -0.04 15.02 10.35
CA GLU A 154 0.52 14.40 11.56
C GLU A 154 1.41 13.20 11.23
N HIS A 155 1.02 12.38 10.25
CA HIS A 155 1.66 11.08 10.02
C HIS A 155 2.55 11.00 8.77
N LEU A 156 2.38 11.90 7.79
CA LEU A 156 3.19 11.92 6.57
C LEU A 156 4.29 13.00 6.63
N PRO A 157 5.41 12.83 5.90
CA PRO A 157 6.44 13.85 5.83
C PRO A 157 5.91 15.12 5.16
N GLU A 158 6.41 16.27 5.62
CA GLU A 158 6.17 17.53 4.95
C GLU A 158 6.61 17.48 3.48
N THR A 159 5.88 18.20 2.64
CA THR A 159 6.22 18.33 1.23
C THR A 159 7.57 19.02 1.06
N SER A 160 8.49 18.35 0.38
CA SER A 160 9.84 18.85 0.14
C SER A 160 10.41 18.32 -1.18
N ARG A 161 11.55 18.87 -1.62
CA ARG A 161 12.20 18.45 -2.88
C ARG A 161 12.71 17.01 -2.85
N ASP A 162 12.95 16.50 -1.66
CA ASP A 162 13.47 15.16 -1.36
C ASP A 162 12.37 14.21 -0.83
N ALA A 163 11.10 14.59 -0.97
CA ALA A 163 9.95 13.76 -0.66
C ALA A 163 9.14 13.42 -1.93
N LEU A 164 8.70 12.18 -2.06
CA LEU A 164 7.74 11.74 -3.08
C LEU A 164 6.49 11.20 -2.40
N ALA A 165 5.34 11.42 -3.03
CA ALA A 165 4.06 10.90 -2.56
C ALA A 165 3.54 9.83 -3.52
N PHE A 166 3.13 8.69 -2.97
CA PHE A 166 2.54 7.56 -3.67
C PHE A 166 1.13 7.34 -3.16
N PHE A 167 0.18 7.21 -4.10
CA PHE A 167 -1.22 7.03 -3.80
C PHE A 167 -1.75 5.84 -4.61
N ASP A 168 -2.33 4.87 -3.94
CA ASP A 168 -3.22 3.89 -4.57
C ASP A 168 -4.51 3.83 -3.76
N LEU A 169 -5.43 4.70 -4.20
CA LEU A 169 -6.64 5.05 -3.49
C LEU A 169 -7.84 4.85 -4.40
N TRP A 170 -9.00 4.57 -3.79
CA TRP A 170 -10.23 4.63 -4.53
C TRP A 170 -10.50 6.07 -4.99
N THR A 171 -11.08 6.24 -6.19
CA THR A 171 -11.25 7.55 -6.83
C THR A 171 -11.94 8.57 -5.92
N THR A 172 -12.96 8.14 -5.20
CA THR A 172 -13.69 9.00 -4.25
C THR A 172 -12.82 9.49 -3.10
N THR A 173 -11.96 8.63 -2.55
CA THR A 173 -10.98 9.00 -1.52
C THR A 173 -9.95 9.97 -2.07
N TYR A 174 -9.42 9.70 -3.27
CA TYR A 174 -8.46 10.58 -3.92
C TYR A 174 -9.03 11.99 -4.16
N ASP A 175 -10.24 12.09 -4.71
CA ASP A 175 -10.90 13.38 -4.97
C ASP A 175 -11.19 14.15 -3.67
N SER A 176 -11.53 13.45 -2.59
CA SER A 176 -11.74 14.07 -1.27
C SER A 176 -10.44 14.64 -0.71
N ILE A 177 -9.30 13.95 -0.86
CA ILE A 177 -8.00 14.44 -0.38
C ILE A 177 -7.55 15.62 -1.24
N ARG A 178 -7.66 15.50 -2.57
CA ARG A 178 -7.25 16.54 -3.52
C ARG A 178 -8.06 17.83 -3.39
N SER A 179 -9.31 17.76 -2.93
CA SER A 179 -10.13 18.96 -2.71
C SER A 179 -9.85 19.65 -1.36
N ALA A 180 -9.20 18.95 -0.43
CA ALA A 180 -8.81 19.48 0.88
C ALA A 180 -7.39 20.07 0.91
N THR A 181 -6.56 19.79 -0.10
CA THR A 181 -5.17 20.28 -0.25
C THR A 181 -5.04 21.30 -1.37
#